data_AF-A0A847CB04-F1
#
_entry.id   AF-A0A847CB04-F1
#
_cell.length_a   1.000
_cell.length_b   1.000
_cell.length_c   1.000
_cell.angle_alpha   90.00
_cell.angle_beta   90.00
_cell.angle_gamma   90.00
#
_symmetry.space_group_name_H-M   'P 1'
#
loop_
_entity.id
_entity.type
_entity.pdbx_description
1 polymer ?
#
loop_
_entity_poly.entity_id
_entity_poly.type
_entity_poly.pdbx_seq_one_letter_code
_entity_poly.pdbx_strand_id
1 'polypeptide(L)' 'MPTISEFYGLSVYMYNNGREHNPPHVHVFYGDLECVIDIHKCKKTEGKMPKNKLRLILA' A
#
# COMPACT_ATOMS: atom_id res chain seq x y z
N MET A 1 -12.33 1.96 3.59
CA MET A 1 -10.97 2.39 3.19
C MET A 1 -10.95 3.91 3.02
N PRO A 2 -10.63 4.71 4.06
CA PRO A 2 -10.27 6.10 3.80
C PRO A 2 -8.95 6.15 3.03
N THR A 3 -8.88 6.98 1.98
CA THR A 3 -7.61 7.35 1.36
C THR A 3 -6.82 8.18 2.37
N ILE A 4 -5.63 7.70 2.75
CA ILE A 4 -4.78 8.41 3.73
C ILE A 4 -3.70 9.26 3.05
N SER A 5 -3.40 8.99 1.78
CA SER A 5 -2.46 9.75 0.98
C SER A 5 -2.68 9.50 -0.50
N GLU A 6 -2.36 10.49 -1.33
CA GLU A 6 -2.40 10.38 -2.79
C GLU A 6 -1.24 11.15 -3.43
N PHE A 7 -0.49 10.49 -4.32
CA PHE A 7 0.67 11.09 -4.97
C PHE A 7 1.05 10.37 -6.27
N TYR A 8 1.45 11.11 -7.32
CA TYR A 8 1.93 10.52 -8.59
C TYR A 8 1.00 9.45 -9.20
N GLY A 9 -0.31 9.60 -8.99
CA GLY A 9 -1.35 8.65 -9.41
C GLY A 9 -1.48 7.40 -8.53
N LEU A 10 -0.82 7.38 -7.37
CA LEU A 10 -0.93 6.33 -6.36
C LEU A 10 -1.93 6.77 -5.29
N SER A 11 -2.93 5.94 -5.03
CA SER A 11 -3.87 6.14 -3.93
C SER A 11 -3.58 5.13 -2.83
N VAL A 12 -3.29 5.63 -1.63
CA VAL A 12 -2.89 4.81 -0.47
C VAL A 12 -4.03 4.74 0.53
N TYR A 13 -4.38 3.52 0.92
CA TYR A 13 -5.48 3.21 1.84
C TYR A 13 -4.97 2.39 3.01
N MET A 14 -5.57 2.61 4.17
CA MET A 14 -5.37 1.78 5.35
C MET A 14 -6.71 1.39 5.95
N TYR A 15 -6.83 0.14 6.38
CA TYR A 15 -7.92 -0.31 7.25
C TYR A 15 -7.47 -0.23 8.70
N ASN A 16 -8.20 0.55 9.51
CA ASN A 16 -7.96 0.62 10.96
C ASN A 16 -9.05 -0.18 11.70
N ASN A 17 -9.08 -1.50 11.50
CA ASN A 17 -10.00 -2.41 12.19
C ASN A 17 -9.37 -3.06 13.45
N GLY A 18 -8.38 -2.42 14.07
CA GLY A 18 -7.75 -2.92 15.29
C GLY A 18 -7.10 -4.30 15.11
N ARG A 19 -7.48 -5.28 15.94
CA ARG A 19 -6.83 -6.62 15.99
C ARG A 19 -7.04 -7.48 14.75
N GLU A 20 -8.07 -7.19 13.95
CA GLU A 20 -8.44 -8.00 12.78
C GLU A 20 -7.56 -7.71 11.55
N HIS A 21 -6.74 -6.65 11.58
CA HIS A 21 -5.90 -6.24 10.47
C HIS A 21 -4.41 -6.28 10.84
N ASN A 22 -3.97 -7.45 11.30
CA ASN A 22 -2.58 -7.73 11.61
C ASN A 22 -1.94 -8.61 10.52
N PRO A 23 -0.67 -8.36 10.15
CA PRO A 23 0.15 -7.21 10.57
C PRO A 23 -0.35 -5.89 9.95
N PRO A 24 -0.02 -4.73 10.54
CA PRO A 24 -0.32 -3.42 9.96
C PRO A 24 0.23 -3.30 8.52
N HIS A 25 -0.66 -2.98 7.58
CA HIS A 25 -0.33 -2.81 6.18
C HIS A 25 -1.12 -1.66 5.54
N VAL A 26 -0.62 -1.21 4.39
CA VAL A 26 -1.34 -0.29 3.50
C VAL A 26 -1.61 -0.96 2.16
N HIS A 27 -2.77 -0.64 1.58
CA HIS A 27 -3.10 -0.97 0.21
C HIS A 27 -2.76 0.22 -0.68
N VAL A 28 -2.07 -0.04 -1.79
CA VAL A 28 -1.68 1.00 -2.74
C VAL A 28 -2.20 0.63 -4.12
N PHE A 29 -2.94 1.56 -4.73
CA PHE A 29 -3.53 1.39 -6.05
C PHE A 29 -2.85 2.31 -7.08
N TYR A 30 -2.70 1.81 -8.30
CA TYR A 30 -2.22 2.55 -9.47
C TYR A 30 -2.97 2.08 -10.72
N GLY A 31 -4.01 2.82 -11.13
CA GLY A 31 -4.95 2.34 -12.14
C GLY A 31 -5.60 1.02 -11.67
N ASP A 32 -5.55 -0.01 -12.50
CA ASP A 32 -6.06 -1.35 -12.18
C ASP A 32 -5.09 -2.23 -11.36
N LEU A 33 -3.93 -1.69 -10.97
CA LEU A 33 -2.93 -2.42 -10.19
C LEU A 33 -3.07 -2.12 -8.71
N GLU A 34 -2.91 -3.15 -7.89
CA GLU A 34 -2.92 -3.07 -6.42
C GLU A 34 -1.71 -3.82 -5.84
N CYS A 35 -1.14 -3.27 -4.77
CA CYS A 35 -0.22 -4.01 -3.92
C CYS A 35 -0.40 -3.70 -2.43
N VAL A 36 0.01 -4.65 -1.59
CA VAL A 36 0.01 -4.51 -0.13
C VAL A 36 1.43 -4.32 0.37
N ILE A 37 1.63 -3.33 1.23
CA ILE A 37 2.90 -3.03 1.88
C ILE A 37 2.80 -3.28 3.38
N ASP A 38 3.64 -4.17 3.89
CA ASP A 38 3.85 -4.35 5.32
C ASP A 38 4.61 -3.12 5.87
N ILE A 39 3.99 -2.43 6.83
CA ILE A 39 4.51 -1.17 7.37
C ILE A 39 5.75 -1.40 8.24
N HIS A 40 5.81 -2.53 8.95
CA HIS A 40 6.93 -2.83 9.83
C HIS A 40 8.18 -3.26 9.07
N LYS A 41 7.99 -4.00 7.98
CA LYS A 41 9.09 -4.54 7.17
C LYS A 41 9.42 -3.68 5.95
N CYS A 42 8.65 -2.62 5.70
CA CYS A 42 8.75 -1.76 4.52
C CYS A 42 8.91 -2.58 3.23
N LYS A 43 8.04 -3.57 3.04
CA LYS A 43 8.14 -4.49 1.91
C LYS A 43 6.78 -4.80 1.32
N LYS A 44 6.76 -5.02 0.00
CA LYS A 44 5.60 -5.57 -0.67
C LYS A 44 5.38 -7.02 -0.23
N THR A 45 4.19 -7.33 0.25
CA THR A 45 3.78 -8.70 0.62
C THR A 45 2.92 -9.32 -0.47
N GLU A 46 2.04 -8.55 -1.10
CA GLU A 46 1.06 -9.04 -2.06
C GLU A 46 0.86 -8.09 -3.25
N GLY A 47 0.21 -8.61 -4.29
CA GLY A 47 -0.16 -7.84 -5.47
C GLY A 47 0.99 -7.49 -6.43
N LYS A 48 0.67 -6.63 -7.40
CA LYS A 48 1.54 -6.26 -8.52
C LYS A 48 1.68 -4.75 -8.59
N MET A 49 2.91 -4.30 -8.80
CA MET A 49 3.22 -2.89 -8.98
C MET A 49 4.45 -2.76 -9.87
N PRO A 50 4.50 -1.80 -10.82
CA PRO A 50 5.69 -1.53 -11.61
C PRO A 50 6.88 -1.16 -10.71
N LYS A 51 8.10 -1.59 -11.07
CA LYS A 51 9.30 -1.41 -10.21
C LYS A 51 9.56 0.06 -9.84
N ASN A 52 9.33 0.99 -10.76
CA ASN A 52 9.51 2.42 -10.53
C ASN A 52 8.49 2.98 -9.52
N LYS A 53 7.24 2.52 -9.55
CA LYS A 53 6.20 2.88 -8.58
C LYS A 53 6.46 2.24 -7.23
N LEU A 54 6.87 0.97 -7.19
CA LEU A 54 7.24 0.30 -5.94
C LEU A 54 8.42 1.00 -5.24
N ARG A 55 9.40 1.49 -6.01
CA ARG A 55 10.50 2.29 -5.46
C ARG A 55 10.02 3.59 -4.82
N LEU A 56 9.00 4.24 -5.39
CA LEU A 56 8.43 5.46 -4.84
C LEU A 56 7.61 5.20 -3.57
N ILE A 57 6.91 4.06 -3.51
CA ILE A 57 6.12 3.65 -2.35
C ILE A 57 7.02 3.31 -1.14
N LEU A 58 8.21 2.75 -1.40
CA LEU A 58 9.16 2.29 -0.37
C LEU A 58 10.28 3.31 -0.07
N ALA A 59 10.22 4.51 -0.64
CA ALA A 59 11.25 5.54 -0.49
C ALA A 59 11.23 6.23 0.88
#